data_AF-A0A642PLY3-F1
#
_entry.id   AF-A0A642PLY3-F1
#
_cell.length_a   1.000
_cell.length_b   1.000
_cell.length_c   1.000
_cell.angle_alpha   90.00
_cell.angle_beta   90.00
_cell.angle_gamma   90.00
#
_symmetry.space_group_name_H-M   'P 1'
#
loop_
_entity.id
_entity.type
_entity.pdbx_description
1 polymer ?
#
loop_
_entity_poly.entity_id
_entity_poly.type
_entity_poly.pdbx_seq_one_letter_code
_entity_poly.pdbx_strand_id
1 'polypeptide(L)'
;YLDCDRYMEEVENFRMAGFVDDLSAWGAELIAVLDDQAAYALMACGHPLAHEIPVVFSGVNYPNISLLLQYPNITGYADTPDYLRTIRMIESIMGKARICLMNGQTFLDRKIWHALNEQCEGQGPDIVTSAQGFYFAGSSYHCVREGETISPILKRQNIDMLLDTTKIVRMTSDSIAIRHLMWLGRGDNTLLLYTKRDYTTKRVGMLFDNPTFQTINEGFGFADYLLGGYFTPLESQIRYMATGIKERLEGRMPRQQVTECAKQYVLNWHVLQKYGIPLESIPVEYTVMYIPFSERYRYHILVGSILGAVFVLTVIVLLSFSLLHERRRKREALRNLLYEHETLCLAIEGNSTYAWRLEGDSVSCDSQFCELIHHRSGRLLLN
;
A
#
# COMPACT_ATOMS: atom_id res chain seq x y z
N TYR A 1 18.15 -13.56 7.51
CA TYR A 1 18.17 -13.31 6.05
C TYR A 1 19.31 -14.11 5.43
N LEU A 2 19.00 -15.01 4.51
CA LEU A 2 19.99 -15.95 3.95
C LEU A 2 20.86 -15.36 2.85
N ASP A 3 20.43 -14.26 2.21
CA ASP A 3 21.08 -13.65 1.04
C ASP A 3 21.24 -14.62 -0.14
N CYS A 4 20.10 -15.16 -0.58
CA CYS A 4 20.00 -16.16 -1.63
C CYS A 4 20.30 -15.63 -3.05
N ASP A 5 20.48 -14.31 -3.19
CA ASP A 5 20.99 -13.70 -4.42
C ASP A 5 22.51 -13.97 -4.58
N ARG A 6 23.21 -14.18 -3.46
CA ARG A 6 24.67 -14.27 -3.40
C ARG A 6 25.18 -15.69 -3.20
N TYR A 7 24.50 -16.48 -2.38
CA TYR A 7 24.97 -17.78 -1.94
C TYR A 7 24.31 -18.93 -2.69
N MET A 8 25.04 -20.03 -2.80
CA MET A 8 24.55 -21.29 -3.34
C MET A 8 24.21 -22.25 -2.20
N GLU A 9 23.47 -23.31 -2.52
CA GLU A 9 22.89 -24.27 -1.57
C GLU A 9 23.79 -24.66 -0.39
N GLU A 10 25.04 -25.08 -0.62
CA GLU A 10 25.95 -25.50 0.46
C GLU A 10 26.20 -24.39 1.49
N VAL A 11 26.41 -23.16 1.01
CA VAL A 11 26.66 -22.00 1.88
C VAL A 11 25.38 -21.54 2.55
N GLU A 12 24.24 -21.62 1.86
CA GLU A 12 22.93 -21.34 2.44
C GLU A 12 22.60 -22.30 3.60
N ASN A 13 22.84 -23.60 3.40
CA ASN A 13 22.62 -24.64 4.41
C ASN A 13 23.52 -24.43 5.63
N PHE A 14 24.80 -24.09 5.41
CA PHE A 14 25.73 -23.77 6.50
C PHE A 14 25.29 -22.52 7.29
N ARG A 15 24.88 -21.45 6.60
CA ARG A 15 24.36 -20.24 7.24
C ARG A 15 23.08 -20.51 8.01
N MET A 16 22.20 -21.34 7.45
CA MET A 16 20.97 -21.75 8.12
C MET A 16 21.24 -22.50 9.41
N ALA A 17 22.19 -23.44 9.42
CA ALA A 17 22.59 -24.13 10.65
C ALA A 17 23.02 -23.13 11.74
N GLY A 18 23.85 -22.13 11.38
CA GLY A 18 24.24 -21.07 12.31
C GLY A 18 23.06 -20.24 12.84
N PHE A 19 22.05 -19.96 12.01
CA PHE A 19 20.83 -19.30 12.49
C PHE A 19 20.04 -20.18 13.47
N VAL A 20 20.02 -21.50 13.27
CA VAL A 20 19.35 -22.43 14.19
C VAL A 20 20.10 -22.49 15.53
N ASP A 21 21.43 -22.46 15.52
CA ASP A 21 22.24 -22.34 16.74
C ASP A 21 21.91 -21.07 17.54
N ASP A 22 21.82 -19.92 16.87
CA ASP A 22 21.46 -18.64 17.49
C ASP A 22 20.05 -18.67 18.08
N LEU A 23 19.08 -19.25 17.37
CA LEU A 23 17.70 -19.41 17.84
C LEU A 23 17.61 -20.32 19.07
N SER A 24 18.42 -21.36 19.12
CA SER A 24 18.55 -22.24 20.29
C SER A 24 19.08 -21.50 21.50
N ALA A 25 20.16 -20.73 21.33
CA ALA A 25 20.75 -19.93 22.41
C ALA A 25 19.77 -18.88 22.95
N TRP A 26 18.89 -18.36 22.10
CA TRP A 26 17.85 -17.42 22.50
C TRP A 26 16.66 -18.08 23.24
N GLY A 27 16.50 -19.40 23.12
CA GLY A 27 15.35 -20.12 23.67
C GLY A 27 14.09 -19.96 22.81
N ALA A 28 14.23 -19.96 21.48
CA ALA A 28 13.10 -19.84 20.56
C ALA A 28 12.12 -21.02 20.71
N GLU A 29 10.84 -20.71 20.95
CA GLU A 29 9.77 -21.72 21.07
C GLU A 29 9.20 -22.15 19.70
N LEU A 30 9.49 -21.39 18.64
CA LEU A 30 8.99 -21.63 17.28
C LEU A 30 9.90 -20.96 16.25
N ILE A 31 10.04 -21.59 15.07
CA ILE A 31 10.74 -21.02 13.92
C ILE A 31 9.73 -20.62 12.85
N ALA A 32 9.79 -19.37 12.42
CA ALA A 32 9.02 -18.81 11.33
C ALA A 32 9.91 -18.71 10.08
N VAL A 33 9.51 -19.35 8.98
CA VAL A 33 10.30 -19.37 7.74
C VAL A 33 9.52 -18.77 6.58
N LEU A 34 10.19 -17.96 5.77
CA LEU A 34 9.61 -17.28 4.61
C LEU A 34 10.39 -17.66 3.35
N ASP A 35 9.65 -18.00 2.29
CA ASP A 35 10.11 -18.34 0.95
C ASP A 35 10.73 -19.75 0.79
N ASP A 36 10.71 -20.24 -0.46
CA ASP A 36 11.15 -21.57 -0.87
C ASP A 36 12.56 -21.93 -0.41
N GLN A 37 13.53 -21.04 -0.62
CA GLN A 37 14.93 -21.28 -0.31
C GLN A 37 15.18 -21.41 1.19
N ALA A 38 14.52 -20.58 2.00
CA ALA A 38 14.68 -20.67 3.44
C ALA A 38 14.01 -21.91 4.02
N ALA A 39 12.81 -22.27 3.52
CA ALA A 39 12.13 -23.50 3.93
C ALA A 39 12.97 -24.73 3.57
N TYR A 40 13.53 -24.76 2.36
CA TYR A 40 14.43 -25.82 1.93
C TYR A 40 15.69 -25.88 2.78
N ALA A 41 16.41 -24.76 2.95
CA ALA A 41 17.67 -24.72 3.68
C ALA A 41 17.52 -25.15 5.14
N LEU A 42 16.40 -24.82 5.80
CA LEU A 42 16.12 -25.26 7.17
C LEU A 42 16.08 -26.79 7.28
N MET A 43 15.43 -27.45 6.33
CA MET A 43 15.34 -28.91 6.31
C MET A 43 16.61 -29.57 5.75
N ALA A 44 17.28 -28.94 4.80
CA ALA A 44 18.45 -29.49 4.12
C ALA A 44 19.73 -29.35 4.96
N CYS A 45 19.79 -28.41 5.91
CA CYS A 45 20.96 -28.24 6.78
C CYS A 45 21.18 -29.42 7.74
N GLY A 46 20.16 -30.26 7.98
CA GLY A 46 20.27 -31.44 8.83
C GLY A 46 20.51 -31.14 10.31
N HIS A 47 20.26 -29.92 10.75
CA HIS A 47 20.47 -29.51 12.14
C HIS A 47 19.47 -30.24 13.07
N PRO A 48 19.89 -30.91 14.16
CA PRO A 48 19.01 -31.71 15.01
C PRO A 48 17.78 -30.94 15.54
N LEU A 49 17.99 -29.69 15.95
CA LEU A 49 16.90 -28.83 16.46
C LEU A 49 15.83 -28.50 15.42
N ALA A 50 16.11 -28.64 14.11
CA ALA A 50 15.10 -28.50 13.08
C ALA A 50 14.02 -29.60 13.16
N HIS A 51 14.31 -30.74 13.82
CA HIS A 51 13.33 -31.79 14.12
C HIS A 51 12.56 -31.57 15.43
N GLU A 52 13.07 -30.70 16.30
CA GLU A 52 12.53 -30.52 17.66
C GLU A 52 11.62 -29.29 17.75
N ILE A 53 12.09 -28.15 17.24
CA ILE A 53 11.38 -26.87 17.39
C ILE A 53 10.21 -26.83 16.38
N PRO A 54 8.99 -26.47 16.80
CA PRO A 54 7.88 -26.23 15.87
C PRO A 54 8.24 -25.22 14.78
N VAL A 55 7.88 -25.51 13.53
CA VAL A 55 8.16 -24.60 12.40
C VAL A 55 6.88 -24.27 11.66
N VAL A 56 6.72 -23.00 11.31
CA VAL A 56 5.67 -22.52 10.40
C VAL A 56 6.31 -21.83 9.21
N PHE A 57 6.17 -22.41 8.02
CA PHE A 57 6.61 -21.76 6.78
C PHE A 57 5.47 -21.02 6.06
N SER A 58 5.82 -20.01 5.28
CA SER A 58 4.92 -19.28 4.41
C SER A 58 5.65 -18.71 3.19
N GLY A 59 4.92 -18.36 2.13
CA GLY A 59 5.54 -17.85 0.89
C GLY A 59 6.28 -18.91 0.08
N VAL A 60 6.04 -20.19 0.35
CA VAL A 60 6.66 -21.29 -0.38
C VAL A 60 5.82 -21.62 -1.61
N ASN A 61 6.39 -21.44 -2.80
CA ASN A 61 5.71 -21.66 -4.08
C ASN A 61 5.78 -23.14 -4.52
N TYR A 62 6.87 -23.83 -4.19
CA TYR A 62 7.17 -25.21 -4.58
C TYR A 62 7.65 -26.03 -3.38
N PRO A 63 6.75 -26.39 -2.44
CA PRO A 63 7.13 -27.15 -1.25
C PRO A 63 7.75 -28.50 -1.60
N ASN A 64 8.92 -28.82 -1.03
CA ASN A 64 9.57 -30.10 -1.20
C ASN A 64 8.90 -31.17 -0.32
N ILE A 65 7.84 -31.79 -0.84
CA ILE A 65 7.02 -32.76 -0.10
C ILE A 65 7.85 -33.94 0.43
N SER A 66 8.79 -34.48 -0.37
CA SER A 66 9.64 -35.59 0.04
C SER A 66 10.52 -35.27 1.24
N LEU A 67 10.96 -34.01 1.35
CA LEU A 67 11.76 -33.54 2.47
C LEU A 67 10.87 -33.19 3.67
N LEU A 68 9.74 -32.52 3.44
CA LEU A 68 8.77 -32.17 4.48
C LEU A 68 8.28 -33.39 5.27
N LEU A 69 8.04 -34.52 4.61
CA LEU A 69 7.60 -35.75 5.28
C LEU A 69 8.60 -36.30 6.31
N GLN A 70 9.87 -35.87 6.26
CA GLN A 70 10.90 -36.24 7.23
C GLN A 70 10.86 -35.37 8.50
N TYR A 71 10.09 -34.28 8.47
CA TYR A 71 10.02 -33.26 9.52
C TYR A 71 8.58 -33.03 9.98
N PRO A 72 7.99 -33.92 10.80
CA PRO A 72 6.57 -33.85 11.18
C PRO A 72 6.21 -32.61 12.02
N ASN A 73 7.19 -31.96 12.63
CA ASN A 73 7.06 -30.72 13.41
C ASN A 73 6.95 -29.46 12.53
N ILE A 74 7.29 -29.56 11.24
CA ILE A 74 7.26 -28.48 10.25
C ILE A 74 5.93 -28.50 9.52
N THR A 75 5.24 -27.37 9.50
CA THR A 75 4.00 -27.19 8.74
C THR A 75 3.96 -25.77 8.15
N GLY A 76 3.02 -25.47 7.28
CA GLY A 76 2.95 -24.12 6.73
C GLY A 76 1.98 -23.97 5.59
N TYR A 77 2.09 -22.81 4.96
CA TYR A 77 1.20 -22.37 3.91
C TYR A 77 1.94 -22.19 2.59
N ALA A 78 1.47 -22.84 1.54
CA ALA A 78 2.02 -22.74 0.20
C ALA A 78 1.21 -21.77 -0.67
N ASP A 79 1.87 -21.13 -1.63
CA ASP A 79 1.23 -20.34 -2.68
C ASP A 79 1.70 -20.85 -4.04
N THR A 80 1.22 -22.03 -4.43
CA THR A 80 1.61 -22.69 -5.68
C THR A 80 1.21 -21.82 -6.88
N PRO A 81 2.14 -21.40 -7.77
CA PRO A 81 1.81 -20.48 -8.86
C PRO A 81 0.75 -21.01 -9.84
N ASP A 82 -0.23 -20.16 -10.17
CA ASP A 82 -1.26 -20.44 -11.17
C ASP A 82 -1.00 -19.58 -12.42
N TYR A 83 -0.30 -20.20 -13.36
CA TYR A 83 0.10 -19.62 -14.63
C TYR A 83 -1.11 -19.40 -15.53
N LEU A 84 -2.00 -20.39 -15.63
CA LEU A 84 -3.14 -20.33 -16.55
C LEU A 84 -4.08 -19.18 -16.21
N ARG A 85 -4.48 -19.02 -14.94
CA ARG A 85 -5.36 -17.91 -14.53
C ARG A 85 -4.68 -16.56 -14.71
N THR A 86 -3.37 -16.47 -14.45
CA THR A 86 -2.62 -15.23 -14.70
C THR A 86 -2.55 -14.91 -16.21
N ILE A 87 -2.37 -15.91 -17.08
CA ILE A 87 -2.41 -15.73 -18.53
C ILE A 87 -3.80 -15.31 -19.01
N ARG A 88 -4.88 -15.90 -18.47
CA ARG A 88 -6.24 -15.47 -18.79
C ARG A 88 -6.53 -14.05 -18.30
N MET A 89 -5.97 -13.67 -17.16
CA MET A 89 -6.02 -12.28 -16.68
C MET A 89 -5.30 -11.33 -17.64
N ILE A 90 -4.13 -11.71 -18.16
CA ILE A 90 -3.42 -10.95 -19.20
C ILE A 90 -4.32 -10.77 -20.42
N GLU A 91 -4.90 -11.86 -20.94
CA GLU A 91 -5.80 -11.78 -22.10
C GLU A 91 -7.02 -10.89 -21.84
N SER A 92 -7.55 -10.90 -20.62
CA SER A 92 -8.70 -10.08 -20.23
C SER A 92 -8.38 -8.58 -20.17
N ILE A 93 -7.14 -8.19 -19.87
CA ILE A 93 -6.76 -6.79 -19.69
C ILE A 93 -6.06 -6.23 -20.93
N MET A 94 -5.12 -6.99 -21.49
CA MET A 94 -4.24 -6.55 -22.59
C MET A 94 -4.62 -7.20 -23.92
N GLY A 95 -5.58 -8.12 -23.95
CA GLY A 95 -5.86 -8.94 -25.11
C GLY A 95 -4.82 -10.05 -25.32
N LYS A 96 -4.99 -10.81 -26.40
CA LYS A 96 -4.05 -11.86 -26.79
C LYS A 96 -2.68 -11.24 -27.06
N ALA A 97 -1.63 -11.86 -26.53
CA ALA A 97 -0.30 -11.25 -26.47
C ALA A 97 0.84 -12.26 -26.61
N ARG A 98 2.05 -11.76 -26.84
CA ARG A 98 3.29 -12.51 -26.64
C ARG A 98 3.73 -12.34 -25.19
N ILE A 99 3.63 -13.41 -24.41
CA ILE A 99 4.02 -13.44 -23.01
C ILE A 99 5.41 -14.07 -22.90
N CYS A 100 6.39 -13.26 -22.55
CA CYS A 100 7.77 -13.70 -22.36
C CYS A 100 8.00 -14.06 -20.89
N LEU A 101 8.79 -15.10 -20.61
CA LEU A 101 9.29 -15.36 -19.27
C LEU A 101 10.79 -15.69 -19.30
N MET A 102 11.52 -15.23 -18.30
CA MET A 102 12.91 -15.64 -18.09
C MET A 102 12.94 -16.95 -17.29
N ASN A 103 13.63 -17.95 -17.83
CA ASN A 103 13.74 -19.26 -17.21
C ASN A 103 15.10 -19.87 -17.54
N GLY A 104 15.89 -20.13 -16.50
CA GLY A 104 17.22 -20.71 -16.61
C GLY A 104 17.21 -22.24 -16.59
N GLN A 105 18.26 -22.81 -16.03
CA GLN A 105 18.43 -24.26 -15.88
C GLN A 105 18.39 -24.77 -14.43
N THR A 106 18.14 -23.89 -13.46
CA THR A 106 18.06 -24.25 -12.03
C THR A 106 16.94 -25.26 -11.77
N PHE A 107 16.97 -25.91 -10.60
CA PHE A 107 15.89 -26.81 -10.19
C PHE A 107 14.51 -26.11 -10.20
N LEU A 108 14.45 -24.89 -9.64
CA LEU A 108 13.24 -24.08 -9.61
C LEU A 108 12.77 -23.72 -11.03
N ASP A 109 13.68 -23.39 -11.95
CA ASP A 109 13.33 -23.11 -13.34
C ASP A 109 12.66 -24.29 -14.03
N ARG A 110 13.15 -25.51 -13.80
CA ARG A 110 12.55 -26.73 -14.37
C ARG A 110 11.15 -26.97 -13.81
N LYS A 111 10.95 -26.73 -12.52
CA LYS A 111 9.63 -26.84 -11.86
C LYS A 111 8.64 -25.83 -12.43
N ILE A 112 9.05 -24.57 -12.55
CA ILE A 112 8.26 -23.50 -13.18
C ILE A 112 7.86 -23.87 -14.61
N TRP A 113 8.81 -24.30 -15.44
CA TRP A 113 8.52 -24.64 -16.83
C TRP A 113 7.61 -25.85 -16.96
N HIS A 114 7.80 -26.88 -16.12
CA HIS A 114 6.92 -28.04 -16.07
C HIS A 114 5.49 -27.67 -15.69
N ALA A 115 5.33 -26.95 -14.57
CA ALA A 115 4.01 -26.54 -14.07
C ALA A 115 3.29 -25.62 -15.06
N LEU A 116 4.01 -24.69 -15.69
CA LEU A 116 3.44 -23.83 -16.73
C LEU A 116 2.93 -24.64 -17.92
N ASN A 117 3.75 -25.58 -18.44
CA ASN A 117 3.32 -26.41 -19.57
C ASN A 117 2.14 -27.28 -19.22
N GLU A 118 2.17 -27.95 -18.06
CA GLU A 118 1.08 -28.81 -17.58
C GLU A 118 -0.24 -28.04 -17.45
N GLN A 119 -0.20 -26.82 -16.91
CA GLN A 119 -1.39 -25.97 -16.78
C GLN A 119 -1.89 -25.44 -18.14
N CYS A 120 -1.00 -25.22 -19.11
CA CYS A 120 -1.35 -24.71 -20.43
C CYS A 120 -1.68 -25.81 -21.45
N GLU A 121 -1.26 -27.05 -21.21
CA GLU A 121 -1.48 -28.19 -22.09
C GLU A 121 -2.99 -28.48 -22.23
N GLY A 122 -3.45 -28.67 -23.47
CA GLY A 122 -4.85 -28.95 -23.76
C GLY A 122 -5.81 -27.75 -23.66
N GLN A 123 -5.33 -26.53 -23.36
CA GLN A 123 -6.16 -25.32 -23.27
C GLN A 123 -6.54 -24.70 -24.64
N GLY A 124 -6.36 -25.45 -25.73
CA GLY A 124 -6.72 -25.07 -27.11
C GLY A 124 -5.59 -24.41 -27.91
N PRO A 125 -5.83 -24.05 -29.18
CA PRO A 125 -4.84 -23.37 -30.04
C PRO A 125 -4.53 -21.94 -29.57
N ASP A 126 -5.29 -21.43 -28.58
CA ASP A 126 -5.19 -20.07 -28.07
C ASP A 126 -3.92 -19.81 -27.26
N ILE A 127 -3.30 -20.84 -26.67
CA ILE A 127 -2.06 -20.70 -25.89
C ILE A 127 -1.01 -21.66 -26.44
N VAL A 128 0.09 -21.11 -26.98
CA VAL A 128 1.19 -21.89 -27.54
C VAL A 128 2.47 -21.65 -26.76
N THR A 129 3.06 -22.71 -26.21
CA THR A 129 4.36 -22.69 -25.50
C THR A 129 5.50 -23.01 -26.46
N SER A 130 6.49 -22.12 -26.59
CA SER A 130 7.70 -22.38 -27.39
C SER A 130 8.91 -22.69 -26.51
N ALA A 131 9.64 -23.75 -26.87
CA ALA A 131 10.76 -24.26 -26.08
C ALA A 131 12.10 -23.53 -26.29
N GLN A 132 12.26 -22.71 -27.34
CA GLN A 132 13.57 -22.09 -27.67
C GLN A 132 13.45 -20.68 -28.28
N GLY A 133 14.28 -19.78 -27.76
CA GLY A 133 14.46 -18.38 -28.17
C GLY A 133 15.21 -18.18 -29.49
N PHE A 134 14.69 -18.73 -30.59
CA PHE A 134 15.15 -18.42 -31.95
C PHE A 134 14.18 -17.50 -32.70
N TYR A 135 13.62 -16.47 -32.05
CA TYR A 135 12.64 -15.60 -32.73
C TYR A 135 12.78 -14.15 -32.29
N PHE A 136 13.99 -13.61 -32.44
CA PHE A 136 14.24 -12.17 -32.34
C PHE A 136 14.29 -11.61 -33.76
N ALA A 137 13.24 -10.87 -34.11
CA ALA A 137 13.02 -10.18 -35.39
C ALA A 137 12.70 -11.05 -36.62
N GLY A 138 11.57 -10.77 -37.27
CA GLY A 138 11.33 -11.08 -38.68
C GLY A 138 10.12 -11.97 -39.01
N SER A 139 9.76 -12.95 -38.18
CA SER A 139 8.64 -13.85 -38.44
C SER A 139 7.62 -13.80 -37.30
N SER A 140 6.73 -12.82 -37.36
CA SER A 140 5.54 -12.75 -36.53
C SER A 140 4.66 -13.96 -36.82
N TYR A 141 4.70 -14.98 -35.97
CA TYR A 141 3.71 -16.05 -35.99
C TYR A 141 2.34 -15.61 -35.47
N HIS A 142 2.17 -14.36 -35.04
CA HIS A 142 0.83 -13.82 -34.82
C HIS A 142 0.28 -13.42 -36.18
N CYS A 143 -0.80 -14.05 -36.60
CA CYS A 143 -1.60 -13.49 -37.67
C CYS A 143 -2.44 -12.37 -37.05
N VAL A 144 -2.21 -11.13 -37.53
CA VAL A 144 -3.14 -10.04 -37.25
C VAL A 144 -4.44 -10.41 -37.96
N ARG A 145 -5.57 -10.40 -37.24
CA ARG A 145 -6.88 -10.61 -37.88
C ARG A 145 -7.25 -9.38 -38.70
N GLU A 146 -6.80 -9.34 -39.95
CA GLU A 146 -7.08 -8.26 -40.88
C GLU A 146 -8.59 -8.20 -41.23
N GLY A 147 -9.18 -7.00 -41.18
CA GLY A 147 -10.57 -6.75 -41.58
C GLY A 147 -11.64 -6.86 -40.48
N GLU A 148 -11.30 -7.32 -39.28
CA GLU A 148 -12.24 -7.29 -38.14
C GLU A 148 -12.29 -5.89 -37.51
N THR A 149 -13.51 -5.33 -37.38
CA THR A 149 -13.69 -4.05 -36.69
C THR A 149 -13.52 -4.26 -35.19
N ILE A 150 -12.49 -3.64 -34.60
CA ILE A 150 -12.26 -3.69 -33.14
C ILE A 150 -13.48 -3.10 -32.43
N SER A 151 -14.10 -3.90 -31.56
CA SER A 151 -15.30 -3.47 -30.85
C SER A 151 -14.99 -2.27 -29.93
N PRO A 152 -15.97 -1.38 -29.69
CA PRO A 152 -15.78 -0.26 -28.75
C PRO A 152 -15.43 -0.72 -27.34
N ILE A 153 -15.83 -1.95 -26.97
CA ILE A 153 -15.49 -2.56 -25.68
C ILE A 153 -13.99 -2.82 -25.62
N LEU A 154 -13.42 -3.47 -26.64
CA LEU A 154 -11.99 -3.76 -26.70
C LEU A 154 -11.13 -2.49 -26.76
N LYS A 155 -11.58 -1.47 -27.51
CA LYS A 155 -10.91 -0.14 -27.50
C LYS A 155 -10.92 0.50 -26.12
N ARG A 156 -12.02 0.39 -25.37
CA ARG A 156 -12.08 0.85 -23.97
C ARG A 156 -11.18 0.04 -23.03
N GLN A 157 -10.76 -1.16 -23.44
CA GLN A 157 -9.79 -1.99 -22.73
C GLN A 157 -8.35 -1.78 -23.24
N ASN A 158 -8.07 -0.72 -24.01
CA ASN A 158 -6.76 -0.44 -24.62
C ASN A 158 -6.24 -1.53 -25.57
N ILE A 159 -7.14 -2.25 -26.24
CA ILE A 159 -6.78 -3.26 -27.23
C ILE A 159 -6.94 -2.66 -28.63
N ASP A 160 -5.81 -2.31 -29.25
CA ASP A 160 -5.75 -1.68 -30.59
C ASP A 160 -5.41 -2.66 -31.72
N MET A 161 -5.08 -3.92 -31.38
CA MET A 161 -4.77 -4.97 -32.35
C MET A 161 -5.28 -6.33 -31.87
N LEU A 162 -5.93 -7.08 -32.77
CA LEU A 162 -6.42 -8.43 -32.48
C LEU A 162 -5.40 -9.48 -32.95
N LEU A 163 -4.77 -10.15 -31.99
CA LEU A 163 -3.96 -11.33 -32.26
C LEU A 163 -4.82 -12.59 -32.27
N ASP A 164 -4.45 -13.54 -33.11
CA ASP A 164 -5.11 -14.85 -33.21
C ASP A 164 -4.94 -15.71 -31.95
N THR A 165 -3.80 -15.62 -31.28
CA THR A 165 -3.34 -16.50 -30.20
C THR A 165 -2.43 -15.78 -29.21
N THR A 166 -2.43 -16.25 -27.97
CA THR A 166 -1.45 -15.91 -26.94
C THR A 166 -0.27 -16.87 -27.01
N LYS A 167 0.95 -16.34 -26.99
CA LYS A 167 2.17 -17.15 -27.13
C LYS A 167 3.08 -16.99 -25.94
N ILE A 168 3.47 -18.10 -25.35
CA ILE A 168 4.39 -18.13 -24.23
C ILE A 168 5.79 -18.40 -24.75
N VAL A 169 6.67 -17.43 -24.55
CA VAL A 169 8.06 -17.47 -25.03
C VAL A 169 8.99 -17.65 -23.85
N ARG A 170 9.63 -18.82 -23.79
CA ARG A 170 10.70 -19.09 -22.83
C ARG A 170 11.99 -18.41 -23.29
N MET A 171 12.52 -17.54 -22.45
CA MET A 171 13.83 -16.91 -22.64
C MET A 171 14.84 -17.53 -21.68
N THR A 172 15.89 -18.13 -22.22
CA THR A 172 16.96 -18.72 -21.41
C THR A 172 17.76 -17.60 -20.71
N SER A 173 17.66 -17.52 -19.39
CA SER A 173 18.29 -16.44 -18.61
C SER A 173 19.81 -16.36 -18.81
N ASP A 174 20.44 -17.51 -19.01
CA ASP A 174 21.90 -17.64 -18.93
C ASP A 174 22.61 -17.29 -20.25
N SER A 175 21.87 -17.15 -21.35
CA SER A 175 22.43 -16.98 -22.70
C SER A 175 21.81 -15.84 -23.51
N ILE A 176 20.78 -15.16 -23.00
CA ILE A 176 20.13 -14.08 -23.73
C ILE A 176 20.96 -12.78 -23.65
N ALA A 177 21.32 -12.25 -24.82
CA ALA A 177 21.94 -10.93 -24.89
C ALA A 177 20.93 -9.85 -24.47
N ILE A 178 21.31 -8.97 -23.53
CA ILE A 178 20.45 -7.88 -23.04
C ILE A 178 19.89 -7.04 -24.19
N ARG A 179 20.69 -6.79 -25.24
CA ARG A 179 20.23 -6.09 -26.44
C ARG A 179 19.01 -6.74 -27.08
N HIS A 180 18.99 -8.06 -27.22
CA HIS A 180 17.87 -8.79 -27.82
C HIS A 180 16.62 -8.69 -26.95
N LEU A 181 16.80 -8.78 -25.64
CA LEU A 181 15.73 -8.59 -24.67
C LEU A 181 15.12 -7.19 -24.75
N MET A 182 15.94 -6.14 -24.87
CA MET A 182 15.48 -4.76 -25.05
C MET A 182 14.67 -4.60 -26.36
N TRP A 183 15.11 -5.20 -27.46
CA TRP A 183 14.36 -5.17 -28.71
C TRP A 183 13.01 -5.90 -28.61
N LEU A 184 12.98 -7.02 -27.88
CA LEU A 184 11.76 -7.78 -27.65
C LEU A 184 10.77 -7.02 -26.77
N GLY A 185 11.26 -6.39 -25.70
CA GLY A 185 10.43 -5.64 -24.74
C GLY A 185 9.74 -4.40 -25.33
N ARG A 186 10.19 -3.92 -26.50
CA ARG A 186 9.56 -2.82 -27.26
C ARG A 186 8.37 -3.23 -28.12
N GLY A 187 8.05 -4.51 -28.22
CA GLY A 187 6.93 -4.95 -29.06
C GLY A 187 5.59 -4.57 -28.42
N ASP A 188 4.69 -3.94 -29.20
CA ASP A 188 3.40 -3.41 -28.72
C ASP A 188 2.56 -4.42 -27.93
N ASN A 189 2.51 -5.69 -28.38
CA ASN A 189 1.79 -6.77 -27.67
C ASN A 189 2.74 -7.77 -27.00
N THR A 190 3.92 -7.32 -26.58
CA THR A 190 4.90 -8.15 -25.87
C THR A 190 4.92 -7.79 -24.40
N LEU A 191 4.59 -8.77 -23.56
CA LEU A 191 4.47 -8.66 -22.12
C LEU A 191 5.48 -9.57 -21.44
N LEU A 192 5.79 -9.26 -20.19
CA LEU A 192 6.61 -10.12 -19.34
C LEU A 192 5.71 -10.80 -18.29
N LEU A 193 5.89 -12.11 -18.11
CA LEU A 193 5.36 -12.89 -17.00
C LEU A 193 6.49 -13.18 -16.01
N TYR A 194 6.34 -12.63 -14.82
CA TYR A 194 7.26 -12.73 -13.71
C TYR A 194 6.91 -13.96 -12.85
N THR A 195 7.73 -15.00 -12.94
CA THR A 195 7.44 -16.33 -12.38
C THR A 195 8.29 -16.69 -11.15
N LYS A 196 9.39 -15.98 -10.94
CA LYS A 196 10.32 -16.11 -9.81
C LYS A 196 11.03 -14.79 -9.59
N ARG A 197 11.58 -14.61 -8.39
CA ARG A 197 12.43 -13.46 -8.06
C ARG A 197 13.82 -13.92 -7.64
N ASP A 198 14.76 -13.71 -8.55
CA ASP A 198 16.18 -13.95 -8.33
C ASP A 198 17.02 -12.84 -9.00
N TYR A 199 18.33 -12.93 -8.87
CA TYR A 199 19.27 -11.99 -9.47
C TYR A 199 19.02 -11.77 -10.98
N THR A 200 18.66 -12.82 -11.73
CA THR A 200 18.48 -12.75 -13.20
C THR A 200 17.16 -12.09 -13.61
N THR A 201 16.14 -12.16 -12.77
CA THR A 201 14.77 -11.74 -13.09
C THR A 201 14.39 -10.40 -12.46
N LYS A 202 14.95 -10.06 -11.29
CA LYS A 202 14.57 -8.90 -10.45
C LYS A 202 14.48 -7.54 -11.15
N ARG A 203 15.17 -7.34 -12.27
CA ARG A 203 15.17 -6.08 -13.04
C ARG A 203 14.70 -6.22 -14.48
N VAL A 204 14.31 -7.42 -14.90
CA VAL A 204 14.03 -7.69 -16.32
C VAL A 204 12.80 -6.93 -16.81
N GLY A 205 11.80 -6.72 -15.96
CA GLY A 205 10.58 -5.97 -16.32
C GLY A 205 10.83 -4.51 -16.69
N MET A 206 11.94 -3.91 -16.25
CA MET A 206 12.32 -2.55 -16.66
C MET A 206 12.68 -2.42 -18.13
N LEU A 207 12.92 -3.54 -18.82
CA LEU A 207 13.30 -3.57 -20.24
C LEU A 207 12.08 -3.69 -21.17
N PHE A 208 10.87 -3.76 -20.62
CA PHE A 208 9.62 -3.87 -21.36
C PHE A 208 8.86 -2.55 -21.33
N ASP A 209 8.35 -2.12 -22.48
CA ASP A 209 7.54 -0.91 -22.62
C ASP A 209 6.11 -1.13 -22.12
N ASN A 210 5.69 -2.38 -21.93
CA ASN A 210 4.39 -2.80 -21.42
C ASN A 210 4.46 -3.25 -19.95
N PRO A 211 3.32 -3.31 -19.22
CA PRO A 211 3.30 -3.79 -17.85
C PRO A 211 3.75 -5.25 -17.74
N THR A 212 4.38 -5.57 -16.60
CA THR A 212 4.75 -6.92 -16.22
C THR A 212 3.66 -7.53 -15.34
N PHE A 213 3.24 -8.74 -15.67
CA PHE A 213 2.33 -9.54 -14.83
C PHE A 213 3.13 -10.55 -14.03
N GLN A 214 2.61 -11.02 -12.90
CA GLN A 214 3.36 -11.88 -11.98
C GLN A 214 2.51 -13.02 -11.43
N THR A 215 3.11 -14.20 -11.23
CA THR A 215 2.43 -15.37 -10.65
C THR A 215 2.80 -15.64 -9.20
N ILE A 216 3.72 -14.84 -8.66
CA ILE A 216 4.14 -14.86 -7.26
C ILE A 216 3.94 -13.46 -6.69
N ASN A 217 3.78 -13.34 -5.37
CA ASN A 217 3.57 -12.05 -4.72
C ASN A 217 4.87 -11.26 -4.48
N GLU A 218 6.03 -11.89 -4.62
CA GLU A 218 7.32 -11.28 -4.30
C GLU A 218 7.57 -10.04 -5.18
N GLY A 219 7.82 -8.91 -4.53
CA GLY A 219 8.05 -7.63 -5.22
C GLY A 219 6.77 -6.90 -5.63
N PHE A 220 5.57 -7.46 -5.42
CA PHE A 220 4.32 -6.75 -5.65
C PHE A 220 4.27 -5.46 -4.83
N GLY A 221 3.87 -4.35 -5.45
CA GLY A 221 3.79 -3.04 -4.79
C GLY A 221 5.11 -2.27 -4.68
N PHE A 222 6.26 -2.87 -5.00
CA PHE A 222 7.56 -2.19 -4.94
C PHE A 222 7.98 -1.57 -6.26
N ALA A 223 7.83 -2.31 -7.37
CA ALA A 223 8.25 -1.85 -8.68
C ALA A 223 7.09 -1.21 -9.43
N ASP A 224 7.38 -0.13 -10.14
CA ASP A 224 6.42 0.67 -10.90
C ASP A 224 6.05 0.05 -12.26
N TYR A 225 6.52 -1.16 -12.56
CA TYR A 225 6.18 -1.92 -13.78
C TYR A 225 5.46 -3.24 -13.47
N LEU A 226 5.35 -3.62 -12.19
CA LEU A 226 4.69 -4.85 -11.75
C LEU A 226 3.19 -4.61 -11.54
N LEU A 227 2.40 -4.94 -12.56
CA LEU A 227 0.97 -4.66 -12.62
C LEU A 227 0.17 -5.57 -11.70
N GLY A 228 0.48 -6.86 -11.65
CA GLY A 228 -0.24 -7.82 -10.80
C GLY A 228 -0.47 -9.17 -11.46
N GLY A 229 -1.41 -9.94 -10.93
CA GLY A 229 -1.65 -11.32 -11.36
C GLY A 229 -2.55 -12.08 -10.40
N TYR A 230 -2.52 -13.42 -10.49
CA TYR A 230 -3.34 -14.30 -9.66
C TYR A 230 -2.47 -15.10 -8.68
N PHE A 231 -2.42 -14.63 -7.43
CA PHE A 231 -1.60 -15.19 -6.36
C PHE A 231 -2.16 -14.79 -4.99
N THR A 232 -1.52 -15.21 -3.90
CA THR A 232 -1.90 -14.81 -2.53
C THR A 232 -1.17 -13.52 -2.14
N PRO A 233 -1.86 -12.39 -1.92
CA PRO A 233 -1.16 -11.17 -1.53
C PRO A 233 -0.50 -11.28 -0.16
N LEU A 234 0.54 -10.47 0.05
CA LEU A 234 1.39 -10.53 1.24
C LEU A 234 0.58 -10.39 2.53
N GLU A 235 -0.42 -9.52 2.57
CA GLU A 235 -1.29 -9.32 3.73
C GLU A 235 -2.10 -10.57 4.08
N SER A 236 -2.55 -11.33 3.08
CA SER A 236 -3.24 -12.60 3.26
C SER A 236 -2.26 -13.69 3.68
N GLN A 237 -1.10 -13.78 3.03
CA GLN A 237 -0.03 -14.72 3.38
C GLN A 237 0.39 -14.58 4.85
N ILE A 238 0.68 -13.36 5.30
CA ILE A 238 1.09 -13.09 6.68
C ILE A 238 -0.05 -13.41 7.66
N ARG A 239 -1.32 -13.19 7.29
CA ARG A 239 -2.46 -13.58 8.12
C ARG A 239 -2.56 -15.10 8.30
N TYR A 240 -2.35 -15.87 7.23
CA TYR A 240 -2.29 -17.33 7.33
C TYR A 240 -1.13 -17.75 8.23
N MET A 241 0.07 -17.22 7.99
CA MET A 241 1.25 -17.51 8.81
C MET A 241 1.03 -17.20 10.29
N ALA A 242 0.47 -16.04 10.63
CA ALA A 242 0.16 -15.66 12.00
C ALA A 242 -0.86 -16.63 12.66
N THR A 243 -1.83 -17.11 11.89
CA THR A 243 -2.79 -18.14 12.35
C THR A 243 -2.07 -19.45 12.65
N GLY A 244 -1.19 -19.91 11.75
CA GLY A 244 -0.39 -21.11 11.97
C GLY A 244 0.53 -20.99 13.17
N ILE A 245 1.23 -19.85 13.33
CA ILE A 245 2.09 -19.58 14.50
C ILE A 245 1.27 -19.69 15.79
N LYS A 246 0.10 -19.04 15.83
CA LYS A 246 -0.81 -19.12 16.99
C LYS A 246 -1.18 -20.57 17.31
N GLU A 247 -1.62 -21.34 16.32
CA GLU A 247 -2.01 -22.74 16.52
C GLU A 247 -0.85 -23.60 17.03
N ARG A 248 0.37 -23.37 16.51
CA ARG A 248 1.57 -24.09 16.95
C ARG A 248 1.96 -23.74 18.39
N LEU A 249 1.92 -22.47 18.78
CA LEU A 249 2.19 -22.04 20.16
C LEU A 249 1.17 -22.59 21.16
N GLU A 250 -0.07 -22.85 20.72
CA GLU A 250 -1.10 -23.54 21.52
C GLU A 250 -0.94 -25.07 21.53
N GLY A 251 0.14 -25.61 20.94
CA GLY A 251 0.43 -27.05 20.88
C GLY A 251 -0.39 -27.82 19.85
N ARG A 252 -1.14 -27.15 18.98
CA ARG A 252 -1.97 -27.78 17.95
C ARG A 252 -1.15 -28.07 16.70
N MET A 253 -1.46 -29.19 16.04
CA MET A 253 -0.93 -29.52 14.72
C MET A 253 -2.06 -29.39 13.68
N PRO A 254 -1.82 -28.70 12.55
CA PRO A 254 -2.75 -28.70 11.44
C PRO A 254 -2.97 -30.12 10.90
N ARG A 255 -4.18 -30.38 10.37
CA ARG A 255 -4.51 -31.69 9.78
C ARG A 255 -3.64 -32.05 8.57
N GLN A 256 -3.23 -31.03 7.82
CA GLN A 256 -2.37 -31.16 6.65
C GLN A 256 -1.07 -30.42 6.93
N GLN A 257 0.06 -31.05 6.62
CA GLN A 257 1.37 -30.44 6.81
C GLN A 257 1.56 -29.19 5.95
N VAL A 258 0.99 -29.19 4.74
CA VAL A 258 0.99 -28.08 3.80
C VAL A 258 -0.46 -27.68 3.51
N THR A 259 -0.79 -26.40 3.70
CA THR A 259 -2.10 -25.85 3.35
C THR A 259 -1.93 -24.82 2.23
N GLU A 260 -2.70 -24.95 1.15
CA GLU A 260 -2.66 -23.98 0.06
C GLU A 260 -3.38 -22.67 0.45
N CYS A 261 -2.73 -21.53 0.23
CA CYS A 261 -3.31 -20.21 0.46
C CYS A 261 -4.41 -19.88 -0.56
N ALA A 262 -5.41 -19.12 -0.12
CA ALA A 262 -6.42 -18.56 -1.02
C ALA A 262 -5.82 -17.44 -1.89
N LYS A 263 -5.87 -17.64 -3.20
CA LYS A 263 -5.43 -16.68 -4.23
C LYS A 263 -6.54 -15.75 -4.65
N GLN A 264 -6.15 -14.55 -5.08
CA GLN A 264 -7.05 -13.56 -5.65
C GLN A 264 -6.37 -12.85 -6.82
N TYR A 265 -7.18 -12.34 -7.74
CA TYR A 265 -6.68 -11.46 -8.80
C TYR A 265 -6.37 -10.11 -8.18
N VAL A 266 -5.11 -9.67 -8.29
CA VAL A 266 -4.68 -8.38 -7.76
C VAL A 266 -4.01 -7.52 -8.80
N LEU A 267 -4.25 -6.21 -8.69
CA LEU A 267 -3.68 -5.20 -9.56
C LEU A 267 -3.10 -4.05 -8.74
N ASN A 268 -1.99 -3.48 -9.21
CA ASN A 268 -1.35 -2.34 -8.59
C ASN A 268 -1.89 -1.04 -9.18
N TRP A 269 -2.53 -0.22 -8.34
CA TRP A 269 -3.08 1.08 -8.73
C TRP A 269 -2.08 1.98 -9.45
N HIS A 270 -0.87 2.12 -8.92
CA HIS A 270 0.13 3.02 -9.50
C HIS A 270 0.57 2.59 -10.90
N VAL A 271 0.61 1.28 -11.13
CA VAL A 271 0.98 0.70 -12.43
C VAL A 271 -0.16 0.84 -13.43
N LEU A 272 -1.41 0.62 -13.00
CA LEU A 272 -2.58 0.93 -13.84
C LEU A 272 -2.55 2.38 -14.34
N GLN A 273 -2.27 3.33 -13.46
CA GLN A 273 -2.16 4.75 -13.82
C GLN A 273 -0.99 5.02 -14.77
N LYS A 274 0.19 4.45 -14.51
CA LYS A 274 1.39 4.63 -15.36
C LYS A 274 1.16 4.18 -16.80
N TYR A 275 0.52 3.02 -16.99
CA TYR A 275 0.26 2.45 -18.31
C TYR A 275 -1.10 2.88 -18.89
N GLY A 276 -1.81 3.82 -18.24
CA GLY A 276 -3.07 4.36 -18.72
C GLY A 276 -4.19 3.32 -18.85
N ILE A 277 -4.17 2.27 -18.03
CA ILE A 277 -5.19 1.22 -18.04
C ILE A 277 -6.40 1.71 -17.24
N PRO A 278 -7.57 1.90 -17.87
CA PRO A 278 -8.75 2.44 -17.19
C PRO A 278 -9.28 1.46 -16.15
N LEU A 279 -9.85 1.96 -15.05
CA LEU A 279 -10.46 1.08 -14.04
C LEU A 279 -11.72 0.39 -14.56
N GLU A 280 -12.41 1.03 -15.50
CA GLU A 280 -13.66 0.55 -16.07
C GLU A 280 -13.47 -0.68 -16.97
N SER A 281 -12.24 -0.94 -17.44
CA SER A 281 -11.90 -2.14 -18.20
C SER A 281 -11.63 -3.35 -17.31
N ILE A 282 -11.41 -3.11 -16.01
CA ILE A 282 -11.00 -4.14 -15.05
C ILE A 282 -12.23 -4.92 -14.57
N PRO A 283 -12.23 -6.26 -14.69
CA PRO A 283 -13.27 -7.13 -14.14
C PRO A 283 -13.50 -6.90 -12.63
N VAL A 284 -14.75 -7.02 -12.19
CA VAL A 284 -15.19 -6.70 -10.82
C VAL A 284 -14.57 -7.66 -9.79
N GLU A 285 -14.25 -8.88 -10.23
CA GLU A 285 -13.55 -9.89 -9.43
C GLU A 285 -12.07 -9.55 -9.13
N TYR A 286 -11.50 -8.55 -9.80
CA TYR A 286 -10.10 -8.16 -9.59
C TYR A 286 -9.98 -7.10 -8.50
N THR A 287 -9.05 -7.31 -7.57
CA THR A 287 -8.81 -6.41 -6.45
C THR A 287 -7.69 -5.44 -6.79
N VAL A 288 -8.03 -4.15 -6.88
CA VAL A 288 -7.03 -3.08 -7.07
C VAL A 288 -6.44 -2.70 -5.72
N MET A 289 -5.15 -2.95 -5.55
CA MET A 289 -4.36 -2.68 -4.36
C MET A 289 -3.54 -1.39 -4.49
N TYR A 290 -3.07 -0.89 -3.36
CA TYR A 290 -2.24 0.33 -3.25
C TYR A 290 -2.90 1.61 -3.78
N ILE A 291 -4.23 1.70 -3.75
CA ILE A 291 -4.94 2.95 -4.03
C ILE A 291 -4.61 3.95 -2.91
N PRO A 292 -4.04 5.13 -3.21
CA PRO A 292 -3.75 6.17 -2.24
C PRO A 292 -5.00 6.56 -1.45
N PHE A 293 -4.84 6.86 -0.17
CA PHE A 293 -5.94 7.27 0.70
C PHE A 293 -6.73 8.46 0.14
N SER A 294 -6.04 9.43 -0.45
CA SER A 294 -6.63 10.62 -1.06
C SER A 294 -7.55 10.28 -2.23
N GLU A 295 -7.18 9.29 -3.06
CA GLU A 295 -7.99 8.85 -4.20
C GLU A 295 -9.14 7.97 -3.73
N ARG A 296 -8.86 7.00 -2.85
CA ARG A 296 -9.87 6.08 -2.34
C ARG A 296 -11.02 6.78 -1.61
N TYR A 297 -10.70 7.82 -0.84
CA TYR A 297 -11.68 8.56 -0.04
C TYR A 297 -11.90 9.99 -0.54
N ARG A 298 -11.58 10.28 -1.81
CA ARG A 298 -11.65 11.63 -2.39
C ARG A 298 -12.96 12.36 -2.06
N TYR A 299 -14.09 11.70 -2.27
CA TYR A 299 -15.41 12.28 -1.98
C TYR A 299 -15.65 12.47 -0.48
N HIS A 300 -15.27 11.51 0.36
CA HIS A 300 -15.41 11.62 1.82
C HIS A 300 -14.53 12.74 2.39
N ILE A 301 -13.29 12.88 1.90
CA ILE A 301 -12.38 13.97 2.27
C ILE A 301 -12.97 15.31 1.84
N LEU A 302 -13.50 15.41 0.62
CA LEU A 302 -14.10 16.64 0.11
C LEU A 302 -15.34 17.04 0.91
N VAL A 303 -16.26 16.11 1.17
CA VAL A 303 -17.45 16.34 1.99
C VAL A 303 -17.05 16.71 3.42
N GLY A 304 -16.11 15.98 4.02
CA GLY A 304 -15.60 16.27 5.36
C GLY A 304 -14.95 17.65 5.45
N SER A 305 -14.20 18.06 4.42
CA SER A 305 -13.59 19.39 4.32
C SER A 305 -14.63 20.50 4.23
N ILE A 306 -15.68 20.33 3.41
CA ILE A 306 -16.80 21.29 3.31
C ILE A 306 -17.52 21.42 4.66
N LEU A 307 -17.87 20.29 5.30
CA LEU A 307 -18.53 20.29 6.60
C LEU A 307 -17.66 20.96 7.67
N GLY A 308 -16.34 20.68 7.67
CA GLY A 308 -15.39 21.34 8.56
C GLY A 308 -15.32 22.85 8.33
N ALA A 309 -15.28 23.30 7.07
CA ALA A 309 -15.26 24.72 6.74
C ALA A 309 -16.55 25.43 7.18
N VAL A 310 -17.72 24.81 6.97
CA VAL A 310 -19.00 25.33 7.44
C VAL A 310 -19.02 25.41 8.97
N PHE A 311 -18.53 24.39 9.66
CA PHE A 311 -18.43 24.40 11.13
C PHE A 311 -17.51 25.51 11.65
N VAL A 312 -16.35 25.72 11.02
CA VAL A 312 -15.46 26.82 11.38
C VAL A 312 -16.13 28.18 11.13
N LEU A 313 -16.83 28.32 10.00
CA LEU A 313 -17.56 29.55 9.68
C LEU A 313 -18.67 29.82 10.69
N THR A 314 -19.45 28.81 11.09
CA THR A 314 -20.51 28.98 12.09
C THR A 314 -19.94 29.38 13.45
N VAL A 315 -18.81 28.79 13.87
CA VAL A 315 -18.10 29.19 15.08
C VAL A 315 -17.63 30.65 15.01
N ILE A 316 -17.04 31.07 13.89
CA ILE A 316 -16.62 32.47 13.69
C ILE A 316 -17.82 33.43 13.77
N VAL A 317 -18.95 33.07 13.16
CA VAL A 317 -20.19 33.87 13.20
C VAL A 317 -20.74 33.94 14.62
N LEU A 318 -20.78 32.83 15.35
CA LEU A 318 -21.25 32.79 16.75
C LEU A 318 -20.34 33.62 17.67
N LEU A 319 -19.02 33.51 17.52
CA LEU A 319 -18.06 34.31 18.28
C LEU A 319 -18.20 35.80 17.94
N SER A 320 -18.34 36.14 16.67
CA SER A 320 -18.54 37.53 16.23
C SER A 320 -19.84 38.10 16.78
N PHE A 321 -20.92 37.32 16.76
CA PHE A 321 -22.21 37.70 17.34
C PHE A 321 -22.12 37.90 18.85
N SER A 322 -21.47 36.98 19.56
CA SER A 322 -21.22 37.07 21.00
C SER A 322 -20.43 38.35 21.35
N LEU A 323 -19.34 38.62 20.63
CA LEU A 323 -18.51 39.82 20.81
C LEU A 323 -19.29 41.11 20.52
N LEU A 324 -20.11 41.13 19.47
CA LEU A 324 -20.96 42.27 19.14
C LEU A 324 -22.00 42.52 20.24
N HIS A 325 -22.60 41.46 20.77
CA HIS A 325 -23.57 41.53 21.84
C HIS A 325 -22.93 42.04 23.15
N GLU A 326 -21.75 41.55 23.50
CA GLU A 326 -21.00 42.02 24.67
C GLU A 326 -20.60 43.50 24.53
N ARG A 327 -20.17 43.92 23.33
CA ARG A 327 -19.88 45.34 23.04
C ARG A 327 -21.12 46.22 23.19
N ARG A 328 -22.32 45.74 22.81
CA ARG A 328 -23.58 46.48 23.03
C ARG A 328 -23.87 46.64 24.51
N ARG A 329 -23.80 45.58 25.31
CA ARG A 329 -23.99 45.65 26.78
C ARG A 329 -23.00 46.61 27.44
N LYS A 330 -21.72 46.57 27.04
CA LYS A 330 -20.69 47.50 27.56
C LYS A 330 -21.03 48.96 27.24
N ARG A 331 -21.55 49.25 26.04
CA ARG A 331 -21.99 50.60 25.67
C ARG A 331 -23.22 51.05 26.45
N GLU A 332 -24.18 50.15 26.68
CA GLU A 332 -25.38 50.42 27.48
C GLU A 332 -25.02 50.70 28.94
N ALA A 333 -24.15 49.88 29.55
CA ALA A 333 -23.66 50.11 30.91
C ALA A 333 -22.92 51.45 31.05
N LEU A 334 -22.09 51.83 30.07
CA LEU A 334 -21.40 53.11 30.06
C LEU A 334 -22.37 54.30 29.95
N ARG A 335 -23.43 54.18 29.12
CA ARG A 335 -24.47 55.22 29.01
C ARG A 335 -25.25 55.38 30.30
N ASN A 336 -25.64 54.27 30.95
CA ASN A 336 -26.35 54.32 32.22
C ASN A 336 -25.48 54.94 33.32
N LEU A 337 -24.19 54.60 33.39
CA LEU A 337 -23.24 55.24 34.31
C LEU A 337 -23.11 56.75 34.08
N LEU A 338 -23.02 57.18 32.82
CA LEU A 338 -22.98 58.61 32.49
C LEU A 338 -24.28 59.32 32.88
N TYR A 339 -25.43 58.70 32.62
CA TYR A 339 -26.72 59.24 33.01
C TYR A 339 -26.89 59.32 34.53
N GLU A 340 -26.47 58.30 35.28
CA GLU A 340 -26.43 58.33 36.75
C GLU A 340 -25.48 59.42 37.26
N HIS A 341 -24.31 59.58 36.64
CA HIS A 341 -23.38 60.64 37.01
C HIS A 341 -23.97 62.03 36.77
N GLU A 342 -24.59 62.26 35.61
CA GLU A 342 -25.21 63.54 35.26
C GLU A 342 -26.42 63.87 36.16
N THR A 343 -27.25 62.88 36.48
CA THR A 343 -28.37 63.05 37.42
C THR A 343 -27.89 63.32 38.85
N LEU A 344 -26.81 62.66 39.30
CA LEU A 344 -26.17 62.96 40.58
C LEU A 344 -25.57 64.37 40.59
N CYS A 345 -24.87 64.79 39.53
CA CYS A 345 -24.35 66.14 39.40
C CYS A 345 -25.48 67.17 39.49
N LEU A 346 -26.57 67.00 38.75
CA LEU A 346 -27.73 67.92 38.81
C LEU A 346 -28.40 67.94 40.19
N ALA A 347 -28.48 66.80 40.89
CA ALA A 347 -29.00 66.74 42.25
C ALA A 347 -28.07 67.44 43.27
N ILE A 348 -26.76 67.39 43.03
CA ILE A 348 -25.74 68.11 43.81
C ILE A 348 -25.80 69.60 43.50
N GLU A 349 -26.00 70.03 42.25
CA GLU A 349 -26.10 71.45 41.86
C GLU A 349 -27.39 72.11 42.38
N GLY A 350 -28.49 71.35 42.46
CA GLY A 350 -29.79 71.85 42.92
C GLY A 350 -29.93 71.98 44.43
N ASN A 351 -29.08 71.31 45.22
CA ASN A 351 -29.02 71.46 46.68
C ASN A 351 -27.67 72.10 47.05
N SER A 352 -27.57 72.80 48.18
CA SER A 352 -26.27 73.28 48.70
C SER A 352 -25.44 72.13 49.32
N THR A 353 -25.32 71.01 48.61
CA THR A 353 -24.56 69.82 49.00
C THR A 353 -23.31 69.77 48.15
N TYR A 354 -22.15 69.77 48.78
CA TYR A 354 -20.87 69.79 48.07
C TYR A 354 -20.14 68.47 48.27
N ALA A 355 -19.70 67.85 47.18
CA ALA A 355 -18.87 66.67 47.25
C ALA A 355 -17.42 67.06 47.56
N TRP A 356 -16.83 66.38 48.54
CA TRP A 356 -15.41 66.48 48.85
C TRP A 356 -14.82 65.09 48.99
N ARG A 357 -13.56 64.95 48.61
CA ARG A 357 -12.81 63.69 48.72
C ARG A 357 -11.51 63.95 49.45
N LEU A 358 -11.24 63.14 50.47
CA LEU A 358 -9.97 63.13 51.17
C LEU A 358 -9.00 62.21 50.39
N GLU A 359 -7.93 62.79 49.85
CA GLU A 359 -6.81 62.07 49.23
C GLU A 359 -5.52 62.41 50.01
N GLY A 360 -5.19 61.58 51.01
CA GLY A 360 -4.05 61.83 51.90
C GLY A 360 -4.27 63.06 52.78
N ASP A 361 -3.26 63.94 52.88
CA ASP A 361 -3.32 65.22 53.62
C ASP A 361 -3.97 66.35 52.82
N SER A 362 -4.59 66.03 51.68
CA SER A 362 -5.25 67.01 50.81
C SER A 362 -6.73 66.68 50.61
N VAL A 363 -7.56 67.71 50.68
CA VAL A 363 -8.98 67.64 50.35
C VAL A 363 -9.15 68.16 48.93
N SER A 364 -9.72 67.34 48.05
CA SER A 364 -10.22 67.78 46.74
C SER A 364 -11.71 68.06 46.86
N CYS A 365 -12.09 69.32 46.74
CA CYS A 365 -13.48 69.76 46.75
C CYS A 365 -13.98 69.99 45.33
N ASP A 366 -15.30 69.92 45.16
CA ASP A 366 -15.99 70.34 43.96
C ASP A 366 -15.61 71.79 43.57
N SER A 367 -15.50 72.07 42.27
CA SER A 367 -15.22 73.41 41.74
C SER A 367 -16.23 74.45 42.20
N GLN A 368 -17.50 74.06 42.34
CA GLN A 368 -18.56 74.96 42.82
C GLN A 368 -18.37 75.32 44.30
N PHE A 369 -17.89 74.39 45.12
CA PHE A 369 -17.52 74.68 46.51
C PHE A 369 -16.33 75.64 46.58
N CYS A 370 -15.32 75.43 45.73
CA CYS A 370 -14.14 76.28 45.67
C CYS A 370 -14.49 77.73 45.27
N GLU A 371 -15.42 77.91 44.33
CA GLU A 371 -15.94 79.23 43.96
C GLU A 371 -16.70 79.90 45.11
N LEU A 372 -17.52 79.15 45.86
CA LEU A 372 -18.27 79.68 47.02
C LEU A 372 -17.35 80.24 48.10
N ILE A 373 -16.24 79.56 48.39
CA ILE A 373 -15.25 80.00 49.39
C ILE A 373 -14.19 80.96 48.82
N HIS A 374 -14.37 81.44 47.58
CA HIS A 374 -13.41 82.30 46.87
C HIS A 374 -11.97 81.76 46.85
N HIS A 375 -11.82 80.43 46.77
CA HIS A 375 -10.53 79.77 46.69
C HIS A 375 -10.27 79.32 45.26
N ARG A 376 -9.03 79.53 44.78
CA ARG A 376 -8.64 79.07 43.44
C ARG A 376 -8.85 77.55 43.37
N SER A 377 -9.61 77.09 42.36
CA SER A 377 -9.92 75.68 42.12
C SER A 377 -8.66 74.83 42.17
N GLY A 378 -8.52 73.98 43.20
CA GLY A 378 -7.31 73.22 43.50
C GLY A 378 -7.38 72.51 44.85
N ARG A 379 -6.37 71.68 45.15
CA ARG A 379 -6.28 70.89 46.40
C ARG A 379 -6.09 71.80 47.62
N LEU A 380 -6.94 71.63 48.63
CA LEU A 380 -6.79 72.25 49.94
C LEU A 380 -5.89 71.36 50.81
N LEU A 381 -4.77 71.89 51.29
CA LEU A 381 -3.91 71.21 52.25
C LEU A 381 -4.45 71.45 53.66
N LEU A 382 -4.66 70.37 54.42
CA LEU A 382 -4.98 70.46 55.84
C LEU A 382 -3.67 70.71 56.60
N ASN A 383 -3.47 71.95 57.06
CA ASN A 383 -2.37 72.30 57.97
C ASN A 383 -2.68 71.88 59.41
#